data_AF-A0AAV9TZY7-F1
#
_entry.id   AF-A0AAV9TZY7-F1
#
_cell.length_a   1.000
_cell.length_b   1.000
_cell.length_c   1.000
_cell.angle_alpha   90.00
_cell.angle_beta   90.00
_cell.angle_gamma   90.00
#
_symmetry.space_group_name_H-M   'P 1'
#
loop_
_entity.id
_entity.type
_entity.pdbx_description
1 polymer ?
#
loop_
_entity_poly.entity_id
_entity_poly.type
_entity_poly.pdbx_seq_one_letter_code
_entity_poly.pdbx_strand_id
1 'polypeptide(L)'
;MIYKSTPDLPDLPDLPDMVRAVKGVLVECDPSIKAIILDIDSKSHDFIVENLDESHLIIKDNKVAELKRMLEDRLNEHTKVDSLEEEEEEEDD
;
A
#
# COMPACT_ATOMS: atom_id res chain seq x y z
N MET A 1 -4.64 -49.23 -24.18
CA MET A 1 -5.20 -48.19 -23.29
C MET A 1 -4.20 -47.05 -23.24
N ILE A 2 -4.25 -46.12 -24.21
CA ILE A 2 -3.47 -44.88 -24.14
C ILE A 2 -4.36 -43.79 -24.75
N TYR A 3 -5.07 -43.05 -23.91
CA TYR A 3 -5.77 -41.84 -24.33
C TYR A 3 -4.73 -40.76 -24.58
N LYS A 4 -4.44 -40.48 -25.85
CA LYS A 4 -3.84 -39.22 -26.29
C LYS A 4 -4.97 -38.25 -26.57
N SER A 5 -5.30 -37.40 -25.59
CA SER A 5 -6.20 -36.27 -25.80
C SER A 5 -5.93 -35.21 -24.73
N THR A 6 -4.89 -34.42 -24.93
CA THR A 6 -4.89 -33.03 -24.46
C THR A 6 -5.37 -32.22 -25.65
N PRO A 7 -6.61 -31.69 -25.65
CA PRO A 7 -7.08 -30.87 -26.75
C PRO A 7 -6.18 -29.65 -26.88
N ASP A 8 -5.70 -29.40 -28.09
CA ASP A 8 -5.00 -28.19 -28.50
C ASP A 8 -5.75 -26.97 -27.96
N LEU A 9 -5.12 -26.31 -27.00
CA LEU A 9 -5.51 -25.00 -26.53
C LEU A 9 -5.31 -24.06 -27.72
N PRO A 10 -6.35 -23.38 -28.24
CA PRO A 10 -6.20 -22.51 -29.39
C PRO A 10 -5.21 -21.40 -29.05
N ASP A 11 -4.19 -21.22 -29.90
CA ASP A 11 -3.19 -20.16 -29.83
C ASP A 11 -3.88 -18.82 -29.57
N LEU A 12 -3.81 -18.37 -28.31
CA LEU A 12 -4.06 -16.98 -27.98
C LEU A 12 -2.95 -16.17 -28.67
N PRO A 13 -3.26 -15.06 -29.36
CA PRO A 13 -2.21 -14.26 -29.97
C PRO A 13 -1.27 -13.77 -28.87
N ASP A 14 0.01 -14.15 -28.99
CA ASP A 14 1.13 -13.59 -28.24
C ASP A 14 1.20 -12.07 -28.51
N LEU A 15 0.36 -11.31 -27.81
CA LEU A 15 0.74 -9.96 -27.45
C LEU A 15 2.05 -10.12 -26.67
N PRO A 16 3.11 -9.37 -27.00
CA PRO A 16 4.32 -9.43 -26.20
C PRO A 16 3.91 -9.02 -24.80
N ASP A 17 3.81 -10.01 -23.90
CA ASP A 17 3.61 -9.78 -22.49
C ASP A 17 4.85 -9.02 -22.06
N MET A 18 4.76 -7.69 -22.06
CA MET A 18 5.87 -6.82 -21.73
C MET A 18 6.03 -6.93 -20.22
N VAL A 19 6.77 -7.96 -19.80
CA VAL A 19 7.11 -8.19 -18.41
C VAL A 19 8.00 -7.04 -17.96
N ARG A 20 7.45 -6.15 -17.14
CA ARG A 20 8.18 -5.07 -16.50
C ARG A 20 8.55 -5.51 -15.09
N ALA A 21 9.81 -5.85 -14.88
CA ALA A 21 10.34 -6.06 -13.55
C ALA A 21 10.75 -4.72 -12.94
N VAL A 22 10.18 -4.39 -11.78
CA VAL A 22 10.53 -3.18 -11.04
C VAL A 22 11.08 -3.58 -9.67
N LYS A 23 12.22 -3.01 -9.27
CA LYS A 23 12.80 -3.25 -7.95
C LYS A 23 12.09 -2.37 -6.93
N GLY A 24 11.63 -2.98 -5.84
CA GLY A 24 11.06 -2.28 -4.69
C GLY A 24 10.85 -3.22 -3.51
N VAL A 25 10.30 -2.68 -2.45
CA VAL A 25 9.92 -3.42 -1.25
C VAL A 25 8.40 -3.60 -1.28
N LEU A 26 7.96 -4.86 -1.23
CA LEU A 26 6.55 -5.20 -1.08
C LEU A 26 6.12 -4.90 0.35
N VAL A 27 5.05 -4.11 0.49
CA VAL A 27 4.44 -3.78 1.77
C VAL A 27 2.99 -4.25 1.74
N GLU A 28 2.65 -5.09 2.71
CA GLU A 28 1.29 -5.51 3.02
C GLU A 28 0.79 -4.70 4.22
N CYS A 29 -0.40 -4.10 4.11
CA CYS A 29 -1.00 -3.28 5.17
C CYS A 29 -2.53 -3.20 5.02
N ASP A 30 -3.21 -2.81 6.09
CA ASP A 30 -4.66 -2.61 6.07
C ASP A 30 -5.07 -1.46 5.12
N PRO A 31 -6.30 -1.49 4.56
CA PRO A 31 -6.79 -0.44 3.64
C PRO A 31 -6.72 0.97 4.24
N SER A 32 -6.94 1.09 5.55
CA SER A 32 -6.84 2.36 6.28
C SER A 32 -5.41 2.89 6.31
N ILE A 33 -4.41 2.03 6.57
CA ILE A 33 -2.99 2.42 6.58
C ILE A 33 -2.53 2.79 5.17
N LYS A 34 -2.98 2.05 4.16
CA LYS A 34 -2.72 2.37 2.76
C LYS A 34 -3.24 3.76 2.39
N ALA A 35 -4.43 4.14 2.85
CA ALA A 35 -4.97 5.48 2.60
C ALA A 35 -4.06 6.58 3.17
N ILE A 36 -3.49 6.37 4.35
CA ILE A 36 -2.52 7.30 4.96
C ILE A 36 -1.22 7.34 4.15
N ILE A 37 -0.71 6.18 3.70
CA ILE A 37 0.48 6.12 2.85
C ILE A 37 0.27 6.86 1.52
N LEU A 38 -0.91 6.73 0.91
CA LEU A 38 -1.29 7.48 -0.29
C LEU A 38 -1.39 8.99 -0.04
N ASP A 39 -1.93 9.41 1.12
CA ASP A 39 -1.95 10.83 1.52
C ASP A 39 -0.53 11.39 1.69
N ILE A 40 0.38 10.63 2.33
CA ILE A 40 1.79 10.99 2.46
C ILE A 40 2.46 11.10 1.09
N ASP A 41 2.23 10.12 0.21
CA ASP A 41 2.81 10.11 -1.13
C ASP A 41 2.24 11.23 -2.02
N SER A 42 0.98 11.64 -1.83
CA SER A 42 0.35 12.71 -2.64
C SER A 42 1.13 14.04 -2.65
N LYS A 43 1.94 14.29 -1.61
CA LYS A 43 2.73 15.52 -1.47
C LYS A 43 4.00 15.52 -2.32
N SER A 44 4.64 14.37 -2.51
CA SER A 44 5.97 14.26 -3.13
C SER A 44 6.07 13.24 -4.27
N HIS A 45 5.12 12.30 -4.37
CA HIS A 45 5.07 11.18 -5.31
C HIS A 45 6.41 10.43 -5.41
N ASP A 46 7.08 10.25 -4.27
CA ASP A 46 8.45 9.74 -4.20
C ASP A 46 8.57 8.42 -3.43
N PHE A 47 7.50 7.94 -2.81
CA PHE A 47 7.51 6.74 -1.97
C PHE A 47 6.98 5.52 -2.73
N ILE A 48 5.82 5.64 -3.38
CA ILE A 48 5.14 4.52 -4.03
C ILE A 48 5.69 4.33 -5.45
N VAL A 49 6.08 3.09 -5.76
CA VAL A 49 6.50 2.68 -7.09
C VAL A 49 5.29 2.17 -7.87
N GLU A 50 4.50 1.30 -7.26
CA GLU A 50 3.32 0.70 -7.86
C GLU A 50 2.28 0.36 -6.79
N ASN A 51 1.02 0.51 -7.15
CA ASN A 51 -0.13 0.12 -6.33
C ASN A 51 -0.70 -1.17 -6.94
N LEU A 52 -0.55 -2.28 -6.22
CA LEU A 52 -0.89 -3.61 -6.73
C LEU A 52 -2.38 -3.91 -6.51
N ASP A 53 -2.81 -3.86 -5.25
CA ASP A 53 -4.14 -4.26 -4.80
C ASP A 53 -4.52 -3.51 -3.53
N GLU A 54 -5.73 -3.73 -2.99
CA GLU A 54 -6.25 -3.03 -1.81
C GLU A 54 -5.32 -3.03 -0.59
N SER A 55 -4.58 -4.12 -0.33
CA SER A 55 -3.66 -4.23 0.81
C SER A 55 -2.17 -4.22 0.45
N HIS A 56 -1.82 -4.15 -0.84
CA HIS A 56 -0.44 -4.33 -1.30
C HIS A 56 0.08 -3.11 -2.07
N LEU A 57 1.27 -2.66 -1.69
CA LEU A 57 2.01 -1.57 -2.32
C LEU A 57 3.46 -1.99 -2.57
N ILE A 58 4.05 -1.52 -3.68
CA ILE A 58 5.50 -1.56 -3.90
C ILE A 58 6.07 -0.18 -3.56
N ILE A 59 7.04 -0.15 -2.65
CA ILE A 59 7.67 1.08 -2.13
C ILE A 59 9.15 1.13 -2.54
N LYS A 60 9.70 2.32 -2.74
CA LYS A 60 11.13 2.50 -3.00
C LYS A 60 11.96 2.05 -1.79
N ASP A 61 12.95 1.19 -2.04
CA ASP A 61 13.82 0.58 -1.03
C ASP A 61 14.49 1.60 -0.09
N ASN A 62 14.99 2.71 -0.64
CA ASN A 62 15.66 3.77 0.11
C ASN A 62 14.70 4.67 0.91
N LYS A 63 13.38 4.56 0.70
CA LYS A 63 12.36 5.41 1.32
C LYS A 63 11.54 4.72 2.40
N VAL A 64 11.69 3.41 2.56
CA VAL A 64 10.92 2.63 3.54
C VAL A 64 11.09 3.15 4.97
N ALA A 65 12.32 3.47 5.39
CA ALA A 65 12.59 3.95 6.74
C ALA A 65 11.97 5.33 7.00
N GLU A 66 12.03 6.23 6.02
CA GLU A 66 11.43 7.56 6.09
C GLU A 66 9.90 7.46 6.14
N LEU A 67 9.31 6.63 5.28
CA LEU A 67 7.87 6.42 5.24
C LEU A 67 7.34 5.86 6.56
N LYS A 68 8.05 4.90 7.17
CA LYS A 68 7.66 4.34 8.48
C LYS A 68 7.60 5.43 9.55
N ARG A 69 8.62 6.28 9.64
CA ARG A 69 8.64 7.38 10.60
C ARG A 69 7.47 8.35 10.39
N MET A 70 7.22 8.75 9.14
CA MET A 70 6.11 9.65 8.81
C MET A 70 4.75 9.03 9.12
N LEU A 71 4.61 7.72 8.90
CA LEU A 71 3.39 6.99 9.22
C LEU A 71 3.16 6.93 10.74
N GLU A 72 4.20 6.65 11.53
CA GLU A 72 4.15 6.66 12.99
C GLU A 72 3.80 8.07 13.53
N ASP A 73 4.42 9.12 12.98
CA ASP A 73 4.13 10.51 13.36
C ASP A 73 2.66 10.87 13.08
N ARG A 74 2.14 10.47 11.91
CA ARG A 74 0.75 10.74 11.51
C ARG A 74 -0.25 9.97 12.35
N LEU A 75 0.06 8.72 12.72
CA LEU A 75 -0.81 7.92 13.57
C LEU A 75 -0.87 8.51 15.00
N ASN A 76 0.27 8.92 15.55
CA ASN A 76 0.35 9.51 16.90
C ASN A 76 -0.37 10.86 17.01
N GLU A 77 -0.38 11.66 15.94
CA GLU A 77 -1.14 12.91 15.90
C GLU A 77 -2.64 12.64 16.07
N HIS A 78 -3.18 11.65 15.35
CA HIS A 78 -4.59 11.29 15.45
C HIS A 78 -4.98 10.70 16.81
N THR A 79 -4.11 9.93 17.47
CA THR A 79 -4.44 9.32 18.77
C THR A 79 -4.40 10.30 19.93
N LYS A 80 -3.64 11.39 19.82
CA LYS A 80 -3.54 12.40 20.89
C LYS A 80 -4.75 13.32 20.96
N VAL A 81 -5.44 13.54 19.85
CA VAL A 81 -6.62 14.41 19.82
C VAL A 81 -7.78 13.75 20.58
N ASP A 82 -7.96 12.44 20.40
CA ASP A 82 -9.02 11.65 21.06
C ASP A 82 -8.94 11.67 22.60
N SER A 83 -7.74 11.89 23.17
CA SER A 83 -7.52 11.88 24.62
C SER A 83 -7.58 13.26 25.28
N LEU A 84 -7.63 14.34 24.49
CA LEU A 84 -7.70 15.71 25.02
C LEU A 84 -9.11 16.30 24.95
N GLU A 85 -9.98 15.76 24.09
CA GLU A 85 -11.39 16.19 24.01
C GLU A 85 -12.23 15.67 25.19
N GLU A 86 -11.80 14.62 25.90
CA GLU A 86 -12.49 14.11 27.09
C GLU A 86 -12.22 14.94 28.37
N GLU A 87 -11.20 15.81 28.39
CA GLU A 87 -10.82 16.58 29.59
C GLU A 87 -11.47 17.98 29.67
N GLU A 88 -12.12 18.48 28.61
CA GLU A 88 -12.71 19.83 28.58
C GLU A 88 -14.22 19.90 28.93
N GLU A 89 -14.92 18.79 29.15
CA GLU A 89 -16.37 18.79 29.49
C GLU A 89 -16.69 18.76 31.01
N GLU A 90 -15.70 18.76 31.91
CA GLU A 90 -15.88 18.72 33.37
C GLU A 90 -15.40 20.02 34.07
N GLU A 91 -15.84 21.19 33.62
CA GLU A 91 -15.67 22.45 34.38
C GLU A 91 -16.82 23.45 34.09
N ASP A 92 -18.02 23.18 34.60
CA ASP A 92 -19.04 24.23 34.84
C ASP A 92 -19.99 23.76 35.97
N ASP A 93 -19.69 24.22 37.20
CA ASP A 93 -20.52 24.20 38.42
C ASP A 93 -21.32 25.51 38.51
#